data_AF-W7SZ80-F1
#
_entry.id   AF-W7SZ80-F1
#
_cell.length_a   1.000
_cell.length_b   1.000
_cell.length_c   1.000
_cell.angle_alpha   90.00
_cell.angle_beta   90.00
_cell.angle_gamma   90.00
#
_symmetry.space_group_name_H-M   'P 1'
#
loop_
_entity.id
_entity.type
_entity.pdbx_description
1 polymer ?
#
loop_
_entity_poly.entity_id
_entity_poly.type
_entity_poly.pdbx_seq_one_letter_code
_entity_poly.pdbx_strand_id
1 'polypeptide(L)'
;MIQYVYGTYGRRHAALVATVISYQQRLAIRDVARALGHDAGQADSWIQQLGRGPLPTPEQAAADGIEVPELVLELAGELQAAPRHLGIHPGGMVITDRPVSEVVPVERAAMTDRTVVQWDKDDCAACR
;
A
#
# COMPACT_ATOMS: atom_id res chain seq x y z
N MET A 1 -23.20 -3.68 -7.54
CA MET A 1 -22.75 -2.32 -7.94
C MET A 1 -21.66 -2.38 -9.02
N ILE A 2 -20.47 -2.98 -8.80
CA ILE A 2 -19.40 -3.07 -9.84
C ILE A 2 -19.89 -3.66 -11.17
N GLN A 3 -20.59 -4.80 -11.14
CA GLN A 3 -21.12 -5.42 -12.37
C GLN A 3 -22.20 -4.57 -13.06
N TYR A 4 -22.94 -3.77 -12.28
CA TYR A 4 -23.91 -2.82 -12.83
C TYR A 4 -23.20 -1.69 -13.60
N VAL A 5 -22.09 -1.16 -13.06
CA VAL A 5 -21.28 -0.15 -13.76
C VAL A 5 -20.72 -0.73 -15.05
N TYR A 6 -20.18 -1.95 -15.03
CA TYR A 6 -19.72 -2.62 -16.25
C TYR A 6 -20.84 -2.84 -17.27
N GLY A 7 -22.05 -3.21 -16.83
CA GLY A 7 -23.21 -3.37 -17.71
C GLY A 7 -23.72 -2.05 -18.28
N THR A 8 -23.65 -0.97 -17.51
CA THR A 8 -24.18 0.36 -17.90
C THR A 8 -23.23 1.11 -18.82
N TYR A 9 -21.94 1.12 -18.50
CA TYR A 9 -20.93 1.92 -19.22
C TYR A 9 -20.06 1.09 -20.16
N GLY A 10 -20.17 -0.24 -20.10
CA GLY A 10 -19.37 -1.16 -20.92
C GLY A 10 -18.09 -1.62 -20.21
N ARG A 11 -17.81 -2.92 -20.30
CA ARG A 11 -16.68 -3.57 -19.59
C ARG A 11 -15.31 -3.01 -19.92
N ARG A 12 -15.14 -2.40 -21.10
CA ARG A 12 -13.90 -1.79 -21.58
C ARG A 12 -13.73 -0.33 -21.17
N HIS A 13 -14.80 0.33 -20.74
CA HIS A 13 -14.85 1.76 -20.43
C HIS A 13 -14.88 2.05 -18.93
N ALA A 14 -14.93 1.00 -18.11
CA ALA A 14 -14.85 1.14 -16.66
C ALA A 14 -13.79 0.21 -16.08
N ALA A 15 -13.18 0.63 -14.98
CA ALA A 15 -12.21 -0.14 -14.23
C ALA A 15 -12.19 0.29 -12.76
N LEU A 16 -11.71 -0.60 -11.89
CA LEU A 16 -11.45 -0.28 -10.48
C LEU A 16 -10.20 0.60 -10.38
N VAL A 17 -10.18 1.48 -9.38
CA VAL A 17 -9.02 2.31 -9.07
C VAL A 17 -8.13 1.58 -8.08
N ALA A 18 -6.81 1.60 -8.27
CA ALA A 18 -5.87 1.04 -7.30
C ALA A 18 -5.73 1.97 -6.08
N THR A 19 -5.11 1.46 -5.02
CA THR A 19 -4.66 2.28 -3.90
C THR A 19 -3.18 2.03 -3.71
N VAL A 20 -2.36 3.08 -3.69
CA VAL A 20 -0.95 2.93 -3.36
C VAL A 20 -0.84 2.75 -1.85
N ILE A 21 -0.45 1.56 -1.41
CA ILE A 21 -0.17 1.30 0.00
C ILE A 21 1.28 1.65 0.26
N SER A 22 1.51 2.63 1.12
CA SER A 22 2.84 3.04 1.55
C SER A 22 3.29 2.32 2.82
N TYR A 23 4.60 2.31 3.05
CA TYR A 23 5.17 1.82 4.29
C TYR A 23 4.74 2.67 5.49
N GLN A 24 4.13 1.98 6.45
CA GLN A 24 3.79 2.48 7.78
C GLN A 24 4.73 1.81 8.80
N GLN A 25 4.89 2.41 9.98
CA GLN A 25 5.78 1.96 11.06
C GLN A 25 5.89 0.43 11.18
N ARG A 26 4.75 -0.24 11.36
CA ARG A 26 4.69 -1.69 11.58
C ARG A 26 5.19 -2.52 10.38
N LEU A 27 4.87 -2.09 9.16
CA LEU A 27 5.27 -2.81 7.95
C LEU A 27 6.74 -2.55 7.62
N ALA A 28 7.22 -1.32 7.86
CA ALA A 28 8.61 -0.96 7.66
C ALA A 28 9.52 -1.78 8.58
N ILE A 29 9.24 -1.81 9.89
CA ILE A 29 9.98 -2.64 10.85
C ILE A 29 9.96 -4.11 10.45
N ARG A 30 8.80 -4.66 10.09
CA ARG A 30 8.69 -6.08 9.76
C ARG A 30 9.49 -6.48 8.52
N ASP A 31 9.42 -5.68 7.46
CA ASP A 31 10.11 -6.00 6.21
C ASP A 31 11.63 -5.76 6.32
N VAL A 32 12.07 -4.73 7.05
CA VAL A 32 13.50 -4.49 7.36
C VAL A 32 14.05 -5.58 8.28
N ALA A 33 13.35 -5.92 9.36
CA ALA A 33 13.78 -6.96 10.28
C ALA A 33 13.95 -8.30 9.55
N ARG A 34 13.01 -8.66 8.65
CA ARG A 34 13.14 -9.84 7.80
C ARG A 34 14.36 -9.76 6.88
N ALA A 35 14.61 -8.63 6.24
CA ALA A 35 15.75 -8.45 5.34
C ALA A 35 17.10 -8.59 6.06
N LEU A 36 17.17 -8.17 7.32
CA LEU A 36 18.34 -8.29 8.18
C LEU A 36 18.47 -9.67 8.87
N GLY A 37 17.53 -10.59 8.63
CA GLY A 37 17.59 -11.96 9.13
C GLY A 37 17.00 -12.17 10.54
N HIS A 38 16.23 -11.21 11.06
CA HIS A 38 15.51 -11.38 12.32
C HIS A 38 14.28 -12.27 12.14
N ASP A 39 13.92 -12.99 13.20
CA ASP A 39 12.71 -13.81 13.22
C ASP A 39 11.42 -12.95 13.27
N ALA A 40 10.35 -13.47 12.70
CA ALA A 40 9.06 -12.78 12.65
C ALA A 40 8.48 -12.49 14.05
N GLY A 41 8.66 -13.40 15.01
CA GLY A 41 8.20 -13.23 16.38
C GLY A 41 8.96 -12.12 17.11
N GLN A 42 10.26 -11.98 16.83
CA GLN A 42 11.07 -10.89 17.38
C GLN A 42 10.60 -9.53 16.83
N ALA A 43 10.41 -9.43 15.51
CA ALA A 43 9.89 -8.23 14.88
C ALA A 43 8.50 -7.85 15.41
N ASP A 44 7.62 -8.84 15.57
CA ASP A 44 6.27 -8.62 16.12
C ASP A 44 6.32 -8.18 17.60
N SER A 45 7.25 -8.69 18.40
CA SER A 45 7.47 -8.23 19.78
C SER A 45 7.84 -6.75 19.84
N TRP A 46 8.80 -6.29 19.03
CA TRP A 46 9.17 -4.88 18.94
C TRP A 46 7.98 -4.01 18.53
N ILE A 47 7.25 -4.44 17.50
CA ILE A 47 6.08 -3.74 16.98
C ILE A 47 4.97 -3.60 18.05
N GLN A 48 4.81 -4.57 18.95
CA GLN A 48 3.84 -4.46 20.04
C GLN A 48 4.30 -3.51 21.14
N GLN A 49 5.59 -3.57 21.52
CA GLN A 49 6.17 -2.70 22.53
C GLN A 49 6.13 -1.22 22.10
N LEU A 50 6.44 -0.95 20.83
CA LEU A 50 6.39 0.39 20.23
C LEU A 50 4.97 0.97 20.09
N GLY A 51 3.94 0.14 20.18
CA GLY A 51 2.56 0.57 20.01
C GLY A 51 2.23 1.07 18.60
N ARG A 52 1.25 1.97 18.51
CA ARG A 52 0.87 2.65 17.26
C ARG A 52 1.38 4.07 17.29
N GLY A 53 2.14 4.47 16.29
CA GLY A 53 2.60 5.85 16.18
C GLY A 53 3.51 6.08 14.97
N PRO A 54 4.19 7.24 14.92
CA PRO A 54 5.36 7.39 14.07
C PRO A 54 6.46 6.41 14.52
N LEU A 55 7.40 6.12 13.62
CA LEU A 55 8.61 5.40 13.98
C LEU A 55 9.44 6.25 14.97
N PRO A 56 9.84 5.71 16.14
CA PRO A 56 10.68 6.45 17.06
C PRO A 56 12.12 6.49 16.56
N THR A 57 12.89 7.44 17.07
CA THR A 57 14.35 7.39 16.95
C THR A 57 14.93 6.27 17.85
N PRO A 58 16.16 5.80 17.58
CA PRO A 58 16.84 4.83 18.45
C PRO A 58 16.90 5.28 19.92
N GLU A 59 17.15 6.57 20.17
CA GLU A 59 17.22 7.11 21.52
C GLU A 59 15.86 7.09 22.23
N GLN A 60 14.77 7.37 21.50
CA GLN A 60 13.41 7.31 22.03
C GLN A 60 13.03 5.87 22.39
N ALA A 61 13.31 4.91 21.50
CA ALA A 61 13.06 3.50 21.77
C ALA A 61 13.86 3.01 23.00
N ALA A 62 15.14 3.40 23.11
CA ALA A 62 15.99 3.05 24.24
C ALA A 62 15.50 3.67 25.56
N ALA A 63 15.01 4.92 25.54
CA ALA A 63 14.45 5.59 26.72
C ALA A 63 13.21 4.86 27.27
N ASP A 64 12.41 4.26 26.38
CA ASP A 64 11.25 3.44 26.73
C ASP A 64 11.63 1.97 27.08
N GLY A 65 12.93 1.64 27.07
CA GLY A 65 13.43 0.29 27.36
C GLY A 65 13.17 -0.73 26.26
N ILE A 66 12.92 -0.27 25.02
CA ILE A 66 12.59 -1.12 23.88
C ILE A 66 13.86 -1.39 23.06
N GLU A 67 14.32 -2.64 23.10
CA GLU A 67 15.55 -3.07 22.43
C GLU A 67 15.33 -3.44 20.96
N VAL A 68 15.00 -2.44 20.12
CA VAL A 68 15.05 -2.59 18.66
C VAL A 68 16.46 -2.24 18.16
N PRO A 69 17.10 -3.07 17.33
CA PRO A 69 18.38 -2.73 16.73
C PRO A 69 18.32 -1.38 16.00
N GLU A 70 19.31 -0.52 16.23
CA GLU A 70 19.39 0.82 15.63
C GLU A 70 19.23 0.78 14.10
N LEU A 71 19.97 -0.11 13.44
CA LEU A 71 19.89 -0.31 11.98
C LEU A 71 18.48 -0.68 11.49
N VAL A 72 17.66 -1.37 12.30
CA VAL A 72 16.27 -1.67 11.95
C VAL A 72 15.43 -0.39 11.94
N LEU A 73 15.60 0.49 12.94
CA LEU A 73 14.88 1.75 13.03
C LEU A 73 15.34 2.74 11.94
N GLU A 74 16.64 2.83 11.68
CA GLU A 74 17.18 3.69 10.63
C GLU A 74 16.61 3.33 9.26
N LEU A 75 16.76 2.07 8.84
CA LEU A 75 16.27 1.61 7.54
C LEU A 75 14.74 1.62 7.45
N ALA A 76 14.03 1.35 8.55
CA ALA A 76 12.57 1.48 8.58
C ALA A 76 12.14 2.95 8.43
N GLY A 77 12.95 3.90 8.91
CA GLY A 77 12.75 5.33 8.72
C GLY A 77 12.94 5.74 7.27
N GLU A 78 13.96 5.21 6.59
CA GLU A 78 14.19 5.47 5.16
C GLU A 78 13.05 4.95 4.27
N LEU A 79 12.42 3.83 4.66
CA LEU A 79 11.25 3.30 3.95
C LEU A 79 9.97 4.07 4.25
N GLN A 80 9.92 4.94 5.25
CA GLN A 80 8.67 5.53 5.70
C GLN A 80 8.00 6.34 4.57
N ALA A 81 6.70 6.11 4.37
CA ALA A 81 5.90 6.65 3.28
C ALA A 81 6.29 6.21 1.85
N ALA A 82 7.36 5.43 1.67
CA ALA A 82 7.69 4.86 0.35
C ALA A 82 6.56 3.91 -0.12
N PRO A 83 6.28 3.86 -1.44
CA PRO A 83 5.28 2.95 -1.98
C PRO A 83 5.72 1.50 -1.79
N ARG A 84 4.82 0.66 -1.27
CA ARG A 84 5.10 -0.75 -0.99
C ARG A 84 4.46 -1.68 -2.02
N HIS A 85 3.16 -1.50 -2.27
CA HIS A 85 2.41 -2.32 -3.23
C HIS A 85 1.09 -1.66 -3.60
N LEU A 86 0.52 -2.06 -4.73
CA LEU A 86 -0.83 -1.69 -5.11
C LEU A 86 -1.85 -2.55 -4.35
N GLY A 87 -2.69 -1.88 -3.57
CA GLY A 87 -3.89 -2.45 -2.99
C GLY A 87 -5.03 -2.38 -3.98
N ILE A 88 -5.80 -3.47 -4.09
CA ILE A 88 -7.06 -3.49 -4.83
C ILE A 88 -8.18 -3.21 -3.83
N HIS A 89 -8.29 -1.97 -3.37
CA HIS A 89 -9.45 -1.53 -2.62
C HIS A 89 -10.43 -0.89 -3.62
N PRO A 90 -11.73 -1.22 -3.62
CA PRO A 90 -12.70 -0.48 -4.43
C PRO A 90 -12.94 0.89 -3.78
N GLY A 91 -11.93 1.77 -3.79
CA GLY A 91 -12.07 3.19 -3.45
C GLY A 91 -12.91 3.95 -4.47
N GLY A 92 -13.16 3.34 -5.62
CA GLY A 92 -14.05 3.82 -6.67
C GLY A 92 -13.88 3.03 -7.97
N MET A 93 -14.64 3.42 -8.99
CA MET A 93 -14.43 3.02 -10.37
C MET A 93 -14.22 4.27 -11.21
N VAL A 94 -13.32 4.21 -12.19
CA VAL A 94 -13.22 5.21 -13.25
C VAL A 94 -14.10 4.80 -14.42
N ILE A 95 -14.66 5.80 -15.10
CA ILE A 95 -15.42 5.65 -16.34
C ILE A 95 -14.78 6.58 -17.36
N THR A 96 -14.51 6.07 -18.56
CA THR A 96 -13.86 6.80 -19.65
C THR A 96 -14.73 6.76 -20.91
N ASP A 97 -14.65 7.82 -21.72
CA ASP A 97 -15.38 7.95 -23.00
C ASP A 97 -14.83 7.01 -24.10
N ARG A 98 -13.56 6.63 -23.98
CA ARG A 98 -12.86 5.60 -24.77
C ARG A 98 -12.46 4.39 -23.90
N PRO A 99 -11.97 3.28 -24.46
CA PRO A 99 -11.50 2.16 -23.65
C PRO A 99 -10.43 2.56 -22.61
N VAL A 100 -10.55 2.10 -21.36
CA VAL A 100 -9.67 2.51 -20.24
C VAL A 100 -8.19 2.23 -20.56
N SER A 101 -7.91 1.14 -21.28
CA SER A 101 -6.56 0.76 -21.72
C SER A 101 -5.89 1.76 -22.66
N GLU A 102 -6.65 2.68 -23.26
CA GLU A 102 -6.14 3.77 -24.11
C GLU A 102 -5.84 5.05 -23.29
N VAL A 103 -6.22 5.07 -22.01
CA VAL A 103 -5.97 6.17 -21.07
C VAL A 103 -4.83 5.82 -20.12
N VAL A 104 -4.89 4.62 -19.52
CA VAL A 104 -3.96 4.16 -18.50
C VAL A 104 -3.74 2.64 -18.60
N PRO A 105 -2.55 2.12 -18.27
CA PRO A 105 -2.34 0.68 -18.16
C PRO A 105 -3.35 0.03 -17.19
N VAL A 106 -3.88 -1.10 -17.62
CA VAL A 106 -4.86 -1.89 -16.88
C VAL A 106 -4.36 -3.31 -16.66
N GLU A 107 -4.74 -3.90 -15.54
CA GLU A 107 -4.46 -5.29 -15.22
C GLU A 107 -5.73 -6.03 -14.79
N ARG A 108 -5.69 -7.36 -14.89
CA ARG A 108 -6.76 -8.20 -14.34
C ARG A 108 -6.62 -8.19 -12.82
N ALA A 109 -7.71 -7.86 -12.14
CA ALA A 109 -7.73 -7.98 -10.69
C ALA A 109 -7.77 -9.47 -10.28
N ALA A 110 -7.41 -9.77 -9.03
CA ALA A 110 -7.42 -11.13 -8.49
C ALA A 110 -8.81 -11.80 -8.56
N MET A 111 -9.89 -11.00 -8.50
CA MET A 111 -11.25 -11.50 -8.67
C MET A 111 -11.65 -11.54 -10.15
N THR A 112 -12.27 -12.65 -10.56
CA THR A 112 -12.78 -12.87 -11.92
C THR A 112 -13.66 -11.72 -12.40
N ASP A 113 -13.54 -11.40 -13.69
CA ASP A 113 -14.28 -10.36 -14.38
C ASP A 113 -14.10 -8.95 -13.81
N ARG A 114 -12.96 -8.66 -13.19
CA ARG A 114 -12.59 -7.31 -12.75
C ARG A 114 -11.27 -6.85 -13.34
N THR A 115 -11.21 -5.56 -13.65
CA THR A 115 -10.02 -4.87 -14.16
C THR A 115 -9.71 -3.72 -13.23
N VAL A 116 -8.43 -3.47 -12.98
CA VAL A 116 -7.95 -2.37 -12.15
C VAL A 116 -6.95 -1.52 -12.94
N VAL A 117 -7.04 -0.20 -12.78
CA VAL A 117 -6.03 0.75 -13.28
C VAL A 117 -4.91 0.84 -12.27
N GLN A 118 -3.68 1.09 -12.71
CA GLN A 118 -2.53 1.17 -11.81
C GLN A 118 -2.41 2.51 -11.07
N TRP A 119 -3.21 3.49 -11.49
CA TRP A 119 -3.33 4.79 -10.84
C TRP A 119 -4.18 4.72 -9.58
N ASP A 120 -3.81 5.54 -8.59
CA ASP A 120 -4.68 5.77 -7.45
C ASP A 120 -5.79 6.79 -7.75
N LYS A 121 -6.58 7.10 -6.72
CA LYS A 121 -7.70 8.03 -6.83
C LYS A 121 -7.24 9.43 -7.25
N ASP A 122 -6.14 9.91 -6.69
CA ASP A 122 -5.69 11.28 -6.90
C ASP A 122 -5.05 11.41 -8.29
N ASP A 123 -4.30 10.39 -8.73
CA ASP A 123 -3.81 10.26 -10.10
C ASP A 123 -4.97 10.27 -11.12
N CYS A 124 -6.01 9.48 -10.85
CA CYS A 124 -7.20 9.38 -11.70
C CYS A 124 -7.99 10.70 -11.75
N ALA A 125 -8.02 11.46 -10.65
CA ALA A 125 -8.68 12.77 -10.60
C ALA A 125 -7.86 13.87 -11.28
N ALA A 126 -6.53 13.73 -11.31
CA ALA A 126 -5.63 14.69 -11.94
C ALA A 126 -5.55 14.53 -13.47
N CYS A 127 -5.78 13.32 -13.99
CA CYS A 127 -5.83 13.07 -15.42
C CYS A 127 -7.03 13.80 -16.06
N ARG A 128 -6.74 14.71 -17.00
CA ARG A 128 -7.75 15.42 -17.80
C ARG A 128 -8.04 14.72 -19.11
#